data_AF-A0A643K5I0-F1
#
_entry.id   AF-A0A643K5I0-F1
#
_cell.length_a   1.000
_cell.length_b   1.000
_cell.length_c   1.000
_cell.angle_alpha   90.00
_cell.angle_beta   90.00
_cell.angle_gamma   90.00
#
_symmetry.space_group_name_H-M   'P 1'
#
loop_
_entity.id
_entity.type
_entity.pdbx_description
1 polymer ?
#
loop_
_entity_poly.entity_id
_entity_poly.type
_entity_poly.pdbx_seq_one_letter_code
_entity_poly.pdbx_strand_id
1 'polypeptide(L)'
;MDGANGRTVDSRPADSTDERTPETGEVVVVHYSRTGTTAQVAADVTAALEAGAGTDSGEQVDPRTERIDPRRERSYWNWLARSFVPGSRVSIRPVDIDLRDVRAVFLGTPKWTLSCPPVTEFCRRVTFDETPVGVFLTYGGFDEERYARSLAATLRDRGADVRATLLVQRDEVGSGSYHDQVERFCERVLF
;
A
#
# COMPACT_ATOMS: atom_id res chain seq x y z
N MET A 1 26.53 27.41 61.10
CA MET A 1 25.12 27.02 60.95
C MET A 1 24.60 27.81 59.78
N ASP A 2 24.83 27.30 58.57
CA ASP A 2 23.84 26.55 57.76
C ASP A 2 22.93 27.54 57.02
N GLY A 3 22.77 27.52 55.71
CA GLY A 3 23.24 26.60 54.68
C GLY A 3 22.84 27.17 53.31
N ALA A 4 23.57 26.77 52.28
CA ALA A 4 23.28 27.04 50.90
C ALA A 4 21.95 26.38 50.46
N ASN A 5 21.25 26.97 49.49
CA ASN A 5 20.67 26.19 48.40
C ASN A 5 20.25 27.08 47.22
N GLY A 6 21.10 27.10 46.20
CA GLY A 6 20.69 27.39 44.84
C GLY A 6 19.86 26.23 44.29
N ARG A 7 18.77 26.54 43.60
CA ARG A 7 18.09 25.60 42.70
C ARG A 7 18.25 26.10 41.28
N THR A 8 19.22 25.52 40.61
CA THR A 8 19.35 25.48 39.15
C THR A 8 18.14 24.72 38.60
N VAL A 9 17.34 25.39 37.77
CA VAL A 9 16.27 24.73 37.01
C VAL A 9 16.93 24.08 35.81
N ASP A 10 17.19 22.78 35.93
CA ASP A 10 17.66 21.91 34.86
C ASP A 10 16.53 21.73 33.85
N SER A 11 16.66 22.39 32.70
CA SER A 11 15.75 22.24 31.56
C SER A 11 16.26 21.08 30.72
N ARG A 12 15.75 19.87 30.97
CA ARG A 12 15.86 18.77 30.01
C ARG A 12 14.93 19.05 28.83
N PRO A 13 15.41 19.02 27.57
CA PRO A 13 14.50 18.99 26.44
C PRO A 13 13.73 17.66 26.46
N ALA A 14 12.44 17.75 26.14
CA ALA A 14 11.59 16.60 25.94
C ALA A 14 12.17 15.74 24.82
N ASP A 15 12.35 14.46 25.15
CA ASP A 15 12.75 13.38 24.26
C ASP A 15 11.75 13.34 23.09
N SER A 16 12.20 13.80 21.93
CA SER A 16 11.48 13.69 20.66
C SER A 16 11.46 12.21 20.28
N THR A 17 10.28 11.61 20.33
CA THR A 17 10.05 10.29 19.75
C THR A 17 10.25 10.41 18.25
N ASP A 18 11.48 10.12 17.81
CA ASP A 18 11.88 9.98 16.42
C ASP A 18 11.25 8.66 15.93
N GLU A 19 9.99 8.74 15.48
CA GLU A 19 9.29 7.69 14.72
C GLU A 19 9.99 7.52 13.36
N ARG A 20 11.22 6.99 13.39
CA ARG A 20 11.93 6.64 12.16
C ARG A 20 11.21 5.47 11.53
N THR A 21 10.62 5.73 10.37
CA THR A 21 10.32 4.70 9.39
C THR A 21 11.58 3.84 9.22
N PRO A 22 11.49 2.51 9.18
CA PRO A 22 12.66 1.67 8.93
C PRO A 22 13.27 2.05 7.58
N GLU A 23 14.37 2.81 7.61
CA GLU A 23 15.09 3.24 6.39
C GLU A 23 15.70 2.04 5.66
N THR A 24 15.90 0.94 6.39
CA THR A 24 16.33 -0.37 5.90
C THR A 24 15.23 -1.40 6.15
N GLY A 25 14.84 -2.14 5.11
CA GLY A 25 13.78 -3.15 5.20
C GLY A 25 13.32 -3.61 3.82
N GLU A 26 12.61 -4.73 3.77
CA GLU A 26 12.05 -5.25 2.52
C GLU A 26 10.96 -4.29 2.01
N VAL A 27 10.93 -4.02 0.70
CA VAL A 27 9.79 -3.37 0.04
C VAL A 27 8.95 -4.46 -0.61
N VAL A 28 7.64 -4.44 -0.38
CA VAL A 28 6.75 -5.48 -0.88
C VAL A 28 5.70 -4.90 -1.82
N VAL A 29 5.59 -5.45 -3.03
CA VAL A 29 4.52 -5.14 -3.98
C VAL A 29 3.51 -6.28 -3.95
N VAL A 30 2.33 -6.04 -3.38
CA VAL A 30 1.25 -7.03 -3.28
C VAL A 30 0.11 -6.63 -4.18
N HIS A 31 -0.38 -7.52 -5.05
CA HIS A 31 -1.50 -7.18 -5.92
C HIS A 31 -2.56 -8.28 -6.07
N TYR A 32 -3.79 -7.88 -6.35
CA TYR A 32 -4.77 -8.76 -7.00
C TYR A 32 -4.98 -8.31 -8.45
N SER A 33 -5.05 -9.25 -9.39
CA SER A 33 -5.43 -8.96 -10.78
C SER A 33 -6.13 -10.15 -11.40
N ARG A 34 -7.32 -9.92 -11.96
CA ARG A 34 -8.06 -10.97 -12.66
C ARG A 34 -7.75 -11.04 -14.15
N THR A 35 -7.64 -9.89 -14.81
CA THR A 35 -7.50 -9.79 -16.27
C THR A 35 -6.15 -9.21 -16.71
N GLY A 36 -5.21 -9.01 -15.79
CA GLY A 36 -3.85 -8.56 -16.11
C GLY A 36 -3.61 -7.07 -15.90
N THR A 37 -4.61 -6.20 -16.03
CA THR A 37 -4.40 -4.73 -15.94
C THR A 37 -3.69 -4.28 -14.66
N THR A 38 -4.14 -4.72 -13.48
CA THR A 38 -3.48 -4.38 -12.20
C THR A 38 -2.11 -5.04 -12.05
N ALA A 39 -1.89 -6.19 -12.71
CA ALA A 39 -0.60 -6.87 -12.67
C ALA A 39 0.44 -6.13 -13.52
N GLN A 40 0.02 -5.52 -14.65
CA GLN A 40 0.88 -4.64 -15.44
C GLN A 40 1.33 -3.44 -14.60
N VAL A 41 0.39 -2.71 -13.98
CA VAL A 41 0.75 -1.56 -13.12
C VAL A 41 1.65 -1.99 -11.96
N ALA A 42 1.43 -3.18 -11.38
CA ALA A 42 2.32 -3.69 -10.34
C ALA A 42 3.74 -3.96 -10.86
N ALA A 43 3.87 -4.52 -12.06
CA ALA A 43 5.17 -4.72 -12.71
C ALA A 43 5.87 -3.38 -12.98
N ASP A 44 5.13 -2.34 -13.37
CA ASP A 44 5.70 -1.02 -13.61
C ASP A 44 6.11 -0.33 -12.29
N VAL A 45 5.36 -0.52 -11.20
CA VAL A 45 5.77 -0.10 -9.85
C VAL A 45 7.05 -0.81 -9.43
N THR A 46 7.12 -2.13 -9.61
CA THR A 46 8.34 -2.91 -9.34
C THR A 46 9.52 -2.39 -10.16
N ALA A 47 9.36 -2.20 -11.47
CA ALA A 47 10.41 -1.71 -12.35
C ALA A 47 10.87 -0.29 -11.96
N ALA A 48 9.95 0.58 -11.53
CA ALA A 48 10.30 1.92 -11.06
C ALA A 48 11.15 1.86 -9.77
N LEU A 49 10.77 1.01 -8.82
CA LEU A 49 11.54 0.79 -7.58
C LEU A 49 12.94 0.21 -7.86
N GLU A 50 13.04 -0.75 -8.78
CA GLU A 50 14.31 -1.32 -9.26
C GLU A 50 15.18 -0.29 -9.98
N ALA A 51 14.57 0.70 -10.63
CA ALA A 51 15.24 1.83 -11.25
C ALA A 51 15.63 2.94 -10.25
N GLY A 52 15.28 2.79 -8.96
CA GLY A 52 15.60 3.75 -7.89
C GLY A 52 14.55 4.83 -7.65
N ALA A 53 13.32 4.67 -8.16
CA ALA A 53 12.24 5.61 -7.84
C ALA A 53 11.96 5.61 -6.33
N GLY A 54 11.94 6.80 -5.73
CA GLY A 54 11.75 6.95 -4.30
C GLY A 54 12.97 6.58 -3.46
N THR A 55 14.18 6.74 -3.99
CA THR A 55 15.41 6.80 -3.20
C THR A 55 16.20 8.08 -3.51
N ASP A 56 16.62 8.83 -2.48
CA ASP A 56 17.39 10.08 -2.64
C ASP A 56 18.76 9.86 -3.32
N SER A 57 19.30 8.65 -3.19
CA SER A 57 20.58 8.21 -3.73
C SER A 57 20.46 7.56 -5.11
N GLY A 58 19.25 7.32 -5.62
CA GLY A 58 19.02 6.44 -6.77
C GLY A 58 19.40 4.97 -6.49
N GLU A 59 19.47 4.59 -5.21
CA GLU A 59 19.69 3.21 -4.80
C GLU A 59 18.54 2.34 -5.30
N GLN A 60 18.92 1.23 -5.95
CA GLN A 60 17.98 0.26 -6.49
C GLN A 60 17.40 -0.57 -5.35
N VAL A 61 16.09 -0.77 -5.37
CA VAL A 61 15.41 -1.68 -4.45
C VAL A 61 15.04 -2.96 -5.22
N ASP A 62 15.21 -4.12 -4.61
CA ASP A 62 14.70 -5.40 -5.13
C ASP A 62 13.40 -5.75 -4.39
N PRO A 63 12.23 -5.30 -4.88
CA PRO A 63 10.99 -5.47 -4.15
C PRO A 63 10.46 -6.90 -4.29
N ARG A 64 10.08 -7.49 -3.15
CA ARG A 64 9.35 -8.76 -3.16
C ARG A 64 7.96 -8.55 -3.76
N THR A 65 7.66 -9.23 -4.86
CA THR A 65 6.35 -9.14 -5.51
C THR A 65 5.49 -10.37 -5.22
N GLU A 66 4.29 -10.14 -4.68
CA GLU A 66 3.36 -11.20 -4.27
C GLU A 66 1.96 -11.00 -4.86
N ARG A 67 1.37 -12.10 -5.31
CA ARG A 67 0.02 -12.10 -5.87
C ARG A 67 -0.99 -12.63 -4.86
N ILE A 68 -2.05 -11.87 -4.63
CA ILE A 68 -3.22 -12.32 -3.89
C ILE A 68 -4.01 -13.29 -4.78
N ASP A 69 -4.01 -14.58 -4.42
CA ASP A 69 -4.70 -15.60 -5.21
C ASP A 69 -5.96 -16.14 -4.52
N PRO A 70 -7.17 -15.94 -5.07
CA PRO A 70 -8.37 -16.63 -4.62
C PRO A 70 -8.18 -18.16 -4.72
N ARG A 71 -8.62 -18.92 -3.69
CA ARG A 71 -8.55 -20.40 -3.72
C ARG A 71 -9.42 -21.03 -4.80
N ARG A 72 -10.45 -20.30 -5.26
CA ARG A 72 -11.35 -20.72 -6.33
C ARG A 72 -11.61 -19.53 -7.23
N GLU A 73 -11.27 -19.68 -8.50
CA GLU A 73 -11.69 -18.72 -9.53
C GLU A 73 -13.21 -18.84 -9.70
N ARG A 74 -13.88 -17.70 -9.85
CA ARG A 74 -15.34 -17.64 -9.98
C ARG A 74 -15.71 -16.97 -11.29
N SER A 75 -16.95 -17.23 -11.75
CA SER A 75 -17.47 -16.53 -12.92
C SER A 75 -17.53 -15.02 -12.67
N TYR A 76 -17.47 -14.25 -13.76
CA TYR A 76 -17.50 -12.78 -13.70
C TYR A 76 -18.71 -12.26 -12.91
N TRP A 77 -19.88 -12.82 -13.15
CA TRP A 77 -21.12 -12.44 -12.47
C TRP A 77 -21.06 -12.70 -10.96
N ASN A 78 -20.41 -13.78 -10.53
CA ASN A 78 -20.21 -14.06 -9.11
C ASN A 78 -19.30 -13.00 -8.46
N TRP A 79 -18.22 -12.62 -9.14
CA TRP A 79 -17.32 -11.57 -8.66
C TRP A 79 -18.02 -10.23 -8.59
N LEU A 80 -18.76 -9.87 -9.63
CA LEU A 80 -19.50 -8.63 -9.72
C LEU A 80 -20.56 -8.54 -8.60
N ALA A 81 -21.39 -9.57 -8.44
CA ALA A 81 -22.40 -9.61 -7.39
C ALA A 81 -21.81 -9.44 -5.98
N ARG A 82 -20.66 -10.08 -5.69
CA ARG A 82 -19.97 -9.94 -4.41
C ARG A 82 -19.35 -8.57 -4.21
N SER A 83 -18.88 -7.94 -5.29
CA SER A 83 -18.27 -6.60 -5.22
C SER A 83 -19.29 -5.52 -4.83
N PHE A 84 -20.59 -5.73 -5.09
CA PHE A 84 -21.66 -4.84 -4.65
C PHE A 84 -21.96 -4.92 -3.15
N VAL A 85 -21.39 -5.89 -2.43
CA VAL A 85 -21.57 -6.05 -0.99
C VAL A 85 -20.32 -5.49 -0.29
N PRO A 86 -20.41 -4.33 0.38
CA PRO A 86 -19.29 -3.78 1.14
C PRO A 86 -18.73 -4.79 2.13
N GLY A 87 -17.40 -4.91 2.20
CA GLY A 87 -16.72 -5.84 3.11
C GLY A 87 -16.82 -7.32 2.73
N SER A 88 -17.36 -7.65 1.55
CA SER A 88 -17.42 -9.02 1.02
C SER A 88 -16.04 -9.64 0.92
N ARG A 89 -15.97 -10.96 1.13
CA ARG A 89 -14.70 -11.70 1.21
C ARG A 89 -14.75 -12.98 0.40
N VAL A 90 -13.56 -13.46 0.06
CA VAL A 90 -13.34 -14.79 -0.50
C VAL A 90 -12.10 -15.41 0.13
N SER A 91 -12.04 -16.73 0.22
CA SER A 91 -10.83 -17.39 0.66
C SER A 91 -9.69 -17.17 -0.34
N ILE A 92 -8.57 -16.62 0.12
CA ILE A 92 -7.31 -16.52 -0.63
C ILE A 92 -6.32 -17.60 -0.17
N ARG A 93 -5.37 -17.96 -1.04
CA ARG A 93 -4.18 -18.73 -0.69
C ARG A 93 -3.38 -17.95 0.38
N PRO A 94 -2.64 -18.62 1.28
CA PRO A 94 -1.76 -17.92 2.20
C PRO A 94 -0.80 -17.01 1.43
N VAL A 95 -0.65 -15.79 1.92
CA VAL A 95 0.37 -14.86 1.47
C VAL A 95 1.30 -14.73 2.68
N ASP A 96 2.51 -15.25 2.56
CA ASP A 96 3.47 -15.37 3.67
C ASP A 96 4.29 -14.09 3.77
N ILE A 97 3.65 -13.02 4.23
CA ILE A 97 4.28 -11.72 4.43
C ILE A 97 4.11 -11.34 5.90
N ASP A 98 5.23 -11.16 6.58
CA ASP A 98 5.31 -10.55 7.90
C ASP A 98 5.68 -9.07 7.71
N LEU A 99 4.76 -8.16 8.06
CA LEU A 99 4.96 -6.72 7.83
C LEU A 99 5.82 -6.04 8.90
N ARG A 100 6.20 -6.73 9.98
CA ARG A 100 6.89 -6.12 11.12
C ARG A 100 8.24 -5.47 10.78
N ASP A 101 8.92 -5.99 9.75
CA ASP A 101 10.22 -5.50 9.28
C ASP A 101 10.16 -4.98 7.82
N VAL A 102 8.95 -4.73 7.31
CA VAL A 102 8.74 -4.23 5.95
C VAL A 102 8.86 -2.72 5.94
N ARG A 103 9.72 -2.20 5.07
CA ARG A 103 9.93 -0.77 4.88
C ARG A 103 8.68 -0.10 4.30
N ALA A 104 8.06 -0.72 3.31
CA ALA A 104 6.83 -0.23 2.70
C ALA A 104 6.08 -1.34 1.95
N VAL A 105 4.76 -1.18 1.87
CA VAL A 105 3.87 -2.04 1.08
C VAL A 105 3.21 -1.24 -0.04
N PHE A 106 3.32 -1.73 -1.26
CA PHE A 106 2.57 -1.24 -2.41
C PHE A 106 1.42 -2.20 -2.71
N LEU A 107 0.19 -1.78 -2.42
CA LEU A 107 -1.02 -2.59 -2.55
C LEU A 107 -1.80 -2.28 -3.83
N GLY A 108 -1.80 -3.24 -4.76
CA GLY A 108 -2.51 -3.18 -6.03
C GLY A 108 -3.90 -3.81 -5.99
N THR A 109 -4.91 -3.08 -6.47
CA THR A 109 -6.27 -3.62 -6.60
C THR A 109 -6.97 -3.13 -7.88
N PRO A 110 -7.80 -3.96 -8.53
CA PRO A 110 -8.79 -3.47 -9.47
C PRO A 110 -9.96 -2.83 -8.70
N LYS A 111 -10.57 -1.80 -9.29
CA LYS A 111 -11.85 -1.30 -8.84
C LYS A 111 -12.97 -2.19 -9.36
N TRP A 112 -13.64 -2.90 -8.46
CA TRP A 112 -14.89 -3.59 -8.75
C TRP A 112 -16.00 -3.00 -7.90
N THR A 113 -16.92 -2.27 -8.53
CA THR A 113 -18.10 -1.64 -7.88
C THR A 113 -17.78 -1.02 -6.51
N LEU A 114 -18.13 -1.68 -5.39
CA LEU A 114 -17.94 -1.22 -4.02
C LEU A 114 -16.84 -1.97 -3.23
N SER A 115 -16.34 -3.10 -3.71
CA SER A 115 -15.33 -3.91 -3.00
C SER A 115 -14.55 -4.83 -3.93
N CYS A 116 -13.29 -5.06 -3.61
CA CYS A 116 -12.47 -6.15 -4.14
C CYS A 116 -12.35 -7.26 -3.07
N PRO A 117 -13.14 -8.34 -3.14
CA PRO A 117 -13.17 -9.33 -2.07
C PRO A 117 -11.85 -10.06 -1.76
N PRO A 118 -10.97 -10.34 -2.74
CA PRO A 118 -9.64 -10.90 -2.46
C PRO A 118 -8.76 -9.95 -1.64
N VAL A 119 -8.74 -8.67 -2.01
CA VAL A 119 -7.97 -7.63 -1.31
C VAL A 119 -8.56 -7.39 0.08
N THR A 120 -9.88 -7.39 0.20
CA THR A 120 -10.57 -7.28 1.50
C THR A 120 -10.18 -8.44 2.44
N GLU A 121 -10.04 -9.65 1.92
CA GLU A 121 -9.56 -10.79 2.71
C GLU A 121 -8.07 -10.64 3.08
N PHE A 122 -7.23 -10.17 2.15
CA PHE A 122 -5.81 -9.89 2.41
C PHE A 122 -5.65 -8.89 3.55
N CYS A 123 -6.26 -7.70 3.46
CA CYS A 123 -6.22 -6.68 4.51
C CYS A 123 -6.77 -7.14 5.87
N ARG A 124 -7.51 -8.25 5.93
CA ARG A 124 -7.98 -8.86 7.18
C ARG A 124 -6.94 -9.77 7.82
N ARG A 125 -6.10 -10.42 7.03
CA ARG A 125 -5.13 -11.40 7.53
C ARG A 125 -3.82 -10.77 7.99
N VAL A 126 -3.55 -9.57 7.50
CA VAL A 126 -2.30 -8.86 7.75
C VAL A 126 -2.55 -7.73 8.73
N THR A 127 -1.61 -7.56 9.66
CA THR A 127 -1.55 -6.39 10.55
C THR A 127 -0.50 -5.45 9.97
N PHE A 128 -0.82 -4.16 9.86
CA PHE A 128 0.07 -3.21 9.23
C PHE A 128 0.99 -2.48 10.21
N ASP A 129 0.78 -2.50 11.53
CA ASP A 129 1.75 -2.00 12.53
C ASP A 129 2.51 -0.71 12.14
N GLU A 130 1.78 0.30 11.66
CA GLU A 130 2.27 1.61 11.18
C GLU A 130 3.16 1.56 9.92
N THR A 131 3.23 0.41 9.25
CA THR A 131 3.92 0.23 7.96
C THR A 131 3.42 1.23 6.93
N PRO A 132 4.33 1.92 6.23
CA PRO A 132 4.02 2.76 5.07
C PRO A 132 3.32 1.97 3.96
N VAL A 133 2.20 2.50 3.47
CA VAL A 133 1.42 1.88 2.39
C VAL A 133 1.13 2.85 1.26
N GLY A 134 1.51 2.46 0.05
CA GLY A 134 1.01 3.00 -1.20
C GLY A 134 -0.13 2.15 -1.74
N VAL A 135 -1.24 2.77 -2.15
CA VAL A 135 -2.33 2.04 -2.84
C VAL A 135 -2.34 2.40 -4.32
N PHE A 136 -2.31 1.42 -5.21
CA PHE A 136 -2.57 1.66 -6.64
C PHE A 136 -3.84 0.95 -7.10
N LEU A 137 -4.74 1.72 -7.71
CA LEU A 137 -6.06 1.28 -8.12
C LEU A 137 -6.18 1.36 -9.64
N THR A 138 -6.45 0.22 -10.29
CA THR A 138 -6.81 0.23 -11.71
C THR A 138 -8.32 0.24 -11.90
N TYR A 139 -8.85 1.04 -12.80
CA TYR A 139 -10.29 1.18 -13.01
C TYR A 139 -10.65 1.38 -14.49
N GLY A 140 -11.93 1.22 -14.83
CA GLY A 140 -12.45 1.48 -16.18
C GLY A 140 -13.84 2.08 -16.17
N GLY A 141 -14.23 2.70 -15.05
CA GLY A 141 -15.53 3.32 -14.82
C GLY A 141 -15.36 4.62 -14.05
N PHE A 142 -16.37 5.01 -13.28
CA PHE A 142 -16.42 6.28 -12.53
C PHE A 142 -16.38 6.02 -11.01
N ASP A 143 -16.20 7.06 -10.18
CA ASP A 143 -16.22 7.07 -8.70
C ASP A 143 -15.00 6.39 -8.03
N GLU A 144 -13.89 6.31 -8.75
CA GLU A 144 -12.62 5.70 -8.33
C GLU A 144 -12.01 6.39 -7.10
N GLU A 145 -12.09 7.72 -7.03
CA GLU A 145 -11.59 8.49 -5.90
C GLU A 145 -12.29 8.13 -4.59
N ARG A 146 -13.62 7.94 -4.62
CA ARG A 146 -14.39 7.53 -3.43
C ARG A 146 -14.01 6.12 -3.01
N TYR A 147 -13.87 5.19 -3.96
CA TYR A 147 -13.42 3.83 -3.67
C TYR A 147 -12.02 3.83 -3.02
N ALA A 148 -11.09 4.57 -3.62
CA ALA A 148 -9.73 4.74 -3.13
C ALA A 148 -9.70 5.31 -1.70
N ARG A 149 -10.46 6.38 -1.43
CA ARG A 149 -10.58 6.95 -0.08
C ARG A 149 -11.14 5.95 0.93
N SER A 150 -12.17 5.18 0.56
CA SER A 150 -12.75 4.16 1.43
C SER A 150 -11.76 3.04 1.74
N LEU A 151 -10.97 2.61 0.75
CA LEU A 151 -9.95 1.59 0.94
C LEU A 151 -8.81 2.11 1.82
N ALA A 152 -8.33 3.32 1.57
CA ALA A 152 -7.31 3.97 2.39
C ALA A 152 -7.76 4.13 3.85
N ALA A 153 -9.01 4.54 4.10
CA ALA A 153 -9.57 4.59 5.45
C ALA A 153 -9.59 3.19 6.11
N THR A 154 -10.01 2.16 5.37
CA THR A 154 -10.02 0.77 5.89
C THR A 154 -8.62 0.28 6.24
N LEU A 155 -7.59 0.66 5.48
CA LEU A 155 -6.21 0.32 5.76
C LEU A 155 -5.68 1.06 7.00
N ARG A 156 -5.98 2.37 7.13
CA ARG A 156 -5.62 3.15 8.31
C ARG A 156 -6.26 2.62 9.59
N ASP A 157 -7.54 2.22 9.52
CA ASP A 157 -8.24 1.56 10.63
C ASP A 157 -7.59 0.21 11.04
N ARG A 158 -6.68 -0.31 10.21
CA ARG A 158 -5.89 -1.54 10.46
C ARG A 158 -4.43 -1.26 10.77
N GLY A 159 -4.10 0.00 11.08
CA GLY A 159 -2.77 0.41 11.47
C GLY A 159 -1.83 0.70 10.31
N ALA A 160 -2.31 0.84 9.07
CA ALA A 160 -1.43 1.24 7.97
C ALA A 160 -1.20 2.76 7.94
N ASP A 161 0.04 3.19 7.69
CA ASP A 161 0.34 4.56 7.30
C ASP A 161 0.13 4.73 5.78
N VAL A 162 -1.10 5.02 5.35
CA VAL A 162 -1.39 5.19 3.91
C VAL A 162 -0.90 6.56 3.43
N ARG A 163 0.26 6.58 2.76
CA ARG A 163 0.96 7.79 2.32
C ARG A 163 0.56 8.31 0.95
N ALA A 164 0.28 7.40 0.00
CA ALA A 164 -0.07 7.79 -1.36
C ALA A 164 -1.13 6.87 -1.98
N THR A 165 -1.82 7.41 -3.00
CA THR A 165 -2.71 6.62 -3.83
C THR A 165 -2.52 6.98 -5.30
N LEU A 166 -2.35 5.97 -6.14
CA LEU A 166 -2.25 6.06 -7.59
C LEU A 166 -3.53 5.52 -8.22
N LEU A 167 -4.15 6.29 -9.12
CA LEU A 167 -5.35 5.90 -9.85
C LEU A 167 -4.97 5.76 -11.32
N VAL A 168 -5.14 4.57 -11.89
CA VAL A 168 -4.79 4.32 -13.30
C VAL A 168 -6.01 3.80 -14.05
N GLN A 169 -6.46 4.56 -15.04
CA GLN A 169 -7.53 4.13 -15.94
C GLN A 169 -7.00 3.07 -16.91
N ARG A 170 -7.83 2.10 -17.26
CA ARG A 170 -7.46 0.98 -18.17
C ARG A 170 -6.84 1.46 -19.48
N ASP A 171 -7.32 2.57 -20.03
CA ASP A 171 -6.85 3.09 -21.31
C ASP A 171 -5.44 3.70 -21.18
N GLU A 172 -5.12 4.27 -20.01
CA GLU A 172 -3.76 4.74 -19.68
C GLU A 172 -2.78 3.58 -19.56
N VAL A 173 -3.24 2.42 -19.06
CA VAL A 173 -2.41 1.19 -19.05
C VAL A 173 -2.05 0.75 -20.46
N GLY A 174 -2.98 0.88 -21.41
CA GLY A 174 -2.73 0.54 -22.80
C GLY A 174 -1.76 1.51 -23.51
N SER A 175 -1.74 2.78 -23.12
CA SER A 175 -0.87 3.80 -23.72
C SER A 175 0.46 3.99 -22.99
N GLY A 176 0.58 3.56 -21.73
CA GLY A 176 1.75 3.82 -20.87
C GLY A 176 1.82 5.25 -20.34
N SER A 177 0.75 6.05 -20.44
CA SER A 177 0.77 7.49 -20.11
C SER A 177 0.84 7.81 -18.61
N TYR A 178 0.97 6.80 -17.75
CA TYR A 178 0.95 6.93 -16.28
C TYR A 178 2.32 6.71 -15.63
N HIS A 179 3.38 6.41 -16.39
CA HIS A 179 4.69 6.06 -15.82
C HIS A 179 5.28 7.17 -14.93
N ASP A 180 5.22 8.44 -15.33
CA ASP A 180 5.64 9.57 -14.48
C ASP A 180 4.85 9.63 -13.15
N GLN A 181 3.61 9.14 -13.14
CA GLN A 181 2.81 9.07 -11.92
C GLN A 181 3.24 7.92 -11.02
N VAL A 182 3.75 6.81 -11.60
CA VAL A 182 4.32 5.69 -10.85
C VAL A 182 5.56 6.13 -10.08
N GLU A 183 6.46 6.88 -10.71
CA GLU A 183 7.69 7.37 -10.07
C GLU A 183 7.36 8.25 -8.86
N ARG A 184 6.51 9.27 -9.05
CA ARG A 184 6.05 10.15 -7.96
C ARG A 184 5.28 9.40 -6.88
N PHE A 185 4.56 8.36 -7.26
CA PHE A 185 3.87 7.51 -6.31
C PHE A 185 4.85 6.73 -5.44
N CYS A 186 5.92 6.17 -6.01
CA CYS A 186 6.96 5.48 -5.26
C CYS A 186 7.68 6.44 -4.30
N GLU A 187 8.04 7.64 -4.76
CA GLU A 187 8.65 8.69 -3.94
C GLU A 187 7.82 9.02 -2.70
N ARG A 188 6.52 9.29 -2.88
CA ARG A 188 5.61 9.67 -1.77
C ARG A 188 5.30 8.54 -0.80
N VAL A 189 5.61 7.29 -1.15
CA VAL A 189 5.42 6.15 -0.25
C VAL A 189 6.68 5.92 0.57
N LEU A 190 7.84 6.09 -0.04
CA LEU A 190 9.12 5.84 0.61
C LEU A 190 9.62 7.03 1.45
N PHE A 191 9.14 8.26 1.19
CA PHE A 191 9.48 9.50 1.88
C PHE A 191 8.24 10.33 2.25
#